data_AF-A0A849FAY7-F1
#
_entry.id   AF-A0A849FAY7-F1
#
_cell.length_a   1.000
_cell.length_b   1.000
_cell.length_c   1.000
_cell.angle_alpha   90.00
_cell.angle_beta   90.00
_cell.angle_gamma   90.00
#
_symmetry.space_group_name_H-M   'P 1'
#
loop_
_entity.id
_entity.type
_entity.pdbx_description
1 polymer ?
#
loop_
_entity_poly.entity_id
_entity_poly.type
_entity_poly.pdbx_seq_one_letter_code
_entity_poly.pdbx_strand_id
1 'polypeptide(L)'
;ARTLRAEGYKITEVGRTLLGRIRIEATNGKNVREVIVSRSTGEIKSDAIFAAARLPDGRIVRANGRNGNNQRGGGNGNGNNGNGNGNGNGGGNGGGGGNGGGNGKK
;
A
#
# COMPACT_ATOMS: atom_id res chain seq x y z
N ALA A 1 27.38 4.04 -3.21
CA ALA A 1 25.93 3.91 -2.95
C ALA A 1 25.18 4.93 -3.80
N ARG A 2 24.18 4.51 -4.59
CA ARG A 2 23.39 5.44 -5.43
C ARG A 2 22.30 6.07 -4.55
N THR A 3 22.18 7.40 -4.61
CA THR A 3 21.21 8.13 -3.77
C THR A 3 19.89 8.30 -4.52
N LEU A 4 18.77 8.35 -3.80
CA LEU A 4 17.42 8.55 -4.40
C LEU A 4 17.38 9.76 -5.34
N ARG A 5 18.09 10.84 -4.99
CA ARG A 5 18.20 12.05 -5.82
C ARG A 5 18.95 11.81 -7.12
N ALA A 6 20.03 11.04 -7.10
CA ALA A 6 20.78 10.65 -8.30
C ALA A 6 19.96 9.76 -9.26
N GLU A 7 18.87 9.17 -8.78
CA GLU A 7 17.92 8.39 -9.58
C GLU A 7 16.69 9.20 -10.04
N GLY A 8 16.68 10.51 -9.77
CA GLY A 8 15.57 11.39 -10.15
C GLY A 8 14.36 11.34 -9.22
N TYR A 9 14.46 10.70 -8.05
CA TYR A 9 13.40 10.75 -7.05
C TYR A 9 13.51 12.01 -6.17
N LYS A 10 12.36 12.62 -5.90
CA LYS A 10 12.17 13.70 -4.93
C LYS A 10 11.59 13.14 -3.65
N ILE A 11 12.17 13.46 -2.50
CA ILE A 11 11.67 13.04 -1.20
C ILE A 11 10.34 13.76 -0.94
N THR A 12 9.29 13.00 -0.64
CA THR A 12 7.95 13.52 -0.34
C THR A 12 7.64 13.44 1.15
N GLU A 13 8.16 12.42 1.83
CA GLU A 13 7.93 12.24 3.27
C GLU A 13 9.15 11.59 3.92
N VAL A 14 9.46 12.03 5.13
CA VAL A 14 10.38 11.33 6.05
C VAL A 14 9.65 11.14 7.36
N GLY A 15 9.44 9.89 7.73
CA GLY A 15 8.69 9.50 8.91
C GLY A 15 9.37 8.40 9.70
N ARG A 16 8.62 7.85 10.64
CA ARG A 16 9.05 6.70 11.45
C ARG A 16 8.08 5.55 11.30
N THR A 17 8.60 4.34 11.31
CA THR A 17 7.77 3.14 11.50
C THR A 17 7.47 2.95 12.98
N LEU A 18 6.50 2.07 13.29
CA LEU A 18 6.18 1.69 14.67
C LEU A 18 7.39 1.11 15.43
N LEU A 19 8.32 0.48 14.72
CA LEU A 19 9.57 -0.06 15.29
C LEU A 19 10.68 0.99 15.39
N GLY A 20 10.37 2.28 15.23
CA GLY A 20 11.32 3.37 15.35
C GLY A 20 12.36 3.46 14.22
N ARG A 21 12.14 2.77 13.10
CA ARG A 21 13.00 2.86 11.91
C ARG A 21 12.68 4.12 11.12
N ILE A 22 13.65 4.64 10.38
CA ILE A 22 13.45 5.79 9.48
C ILE A 22 12.76 5.27 8.23
N ARG A 23 11.63 5.87 7.86
CA ARG A 23 10.90 5.58 6.62
C ARG A 23 11.02 6.80 5.71
N ILE A 24 11.52 6.59 4.50
CA ILE A 24 11.66 7.63 3.48
C ILE A 24 10.75 7.28 2.32
N GLU A 25 9.82 8.17 1.99
CA GLU A 25 9.08 8.10 0.74
C GLU A 25 9.64 9.10 -0.26
N ALA A 26 9.81 8.65 -1.49
CA ALA A 26 10.24 9.51 -2.58
C ALA A 26 9.49 9.18 -3.88
N THR A 27 9.26 10.16 -4.74
CA THR A 27 8.61 9.96 -6.04
C THR A 27 9.37 10.60 -7.18
N ASN A 28 9.30 10.00 -8.37
CA ASN A 28 9.75 10.61 -9.63
C ASN A 28 8.56 10.96 -10.56
N GLY A 29 7.34 10.97 -10.02
CA GLY A 29 6.10 11.21 -10.76
C GLY A 29 5.52 9.98 -11.46
N LYS A 30 6.33 8.95 -11.75
CA LYS A 30 5.88 7.66 -12.31
C LYS A 30 5.76 6.58 -11.24
N ASN A 31 6.73 6.57 -10.32
CA ASN A 31 6.83 5.61 -9.24
C ASN A 31 6.96 6.33 -7.90
N VAL A 32 6.53 5.65 -6.85
CA VAL A 32 6.84 5.98 -5.45
C VAL A 32 7.78 4.90 -4.93
N ARG A 33 8.87 5.29 -4.28
CA ARG A 33 9.82 4.38 -3.64
C ARG A 33 9.79 4.60 -2.14
N GLU A 34 9.74 3.49 -1.41
CA GLU A 34 9.85 3.44 0.04
C GLU A 34 11.19 2.83 0.41
N VAL A 35 11.94 3.53 1.27
CA VAL A 35 13.16 3.00 1.86
C VAL A 35 13.02 3.04 3.37
N ILE A 36 13.19 1.89 4.02
CA ILE A 36 13.21 1.77 5.49
C ILE A 36 14.64 1.53 5.94
N VAL A 37 15.14 2.39 6.82
CA VAL A 37 16.52 2.38 7.30
C VAL A 37 16.53 2.15 8.81
N SER A 38 17.40 1.25 9.25
CA SER A 38 17.72 1.06 10.67
C SER A 38 18.38 2.31 11.23
N ARG A 39 17.83 2.88 12.31
CA ARG A 39 18.37 4.11 12.90
C ARG A 39 19.72 3.90 13.57
N SER A 40 19.94 2.73 14.18
CA SER A 40 21.16 2.42 14.93
C SER A 40 22.34 2.04 14.02
N THR A 41 22.07 1.36 12.91
CA THR A 41 23.11 0.81 12.03
C THR A 41 23.21 1.51 10.68
N GLY A 42 22.20 2.30 10.29
CA GLY A 42 22.15 2.91 8.95
C GLY A 42 21.83 1.93 7.82
N GLU A 43 21.65 0.65 8.12
CA GLU A 43 21.36 -0.37 7.11
C GLU A 43 19.95 -0.23 6.53
N ILE A 44 19.83 -0.46 5.23
CA ILE A 44 18.53 -0.56 4.55
C ILE A 44 17.89 -1.89 4.94
N LYS A 45 16.70 -1.82 5.55
CA LYS A 45 15.89 -2.98 5.96
C LYS A 45 14.77 -3.31 4.97
N SER A 46 14.35 -2.34 4.16
CA SER A 46 13.39 -2.53 3.07
C SER A 46 13.61 -1.48 2.00
N ASP A 47 13.43 -1.87 0.75
CA ASP A 47 13.46 -1.01 -0.43
C ASP A 47 12.41 -1.51 -1.43
N ALA A 48 11.34 -0.75 -1.58
CA ALA A 48 10.18 -1.16 -2.37
C ALA A 48 9.75 -0.04 -3.33
N ILE A 49 9.40 -0.41 -4.55
CA ILE A 49 8.92 0.49 -5.59
C ILE A 49 7.45 0.18 -5.89
N PHE A 50 6.64 1.23 -5.93
CA PHE A 50 5.21 1.20 -6.18
C PHE A 50 4.90 2.09 -7.38
N ALA A 51 3.84 1.76 -8.12
CA ALA A 51 3.29 2.66 -9.12
C ALA A 51 2.76 3.93 -8.43
N ALA A 52 2.95 5.08 -9.06
CA ALA A 52 2.39 6.33 -8.59
C ALA A 52 1.01 6.58 -9.21
N ALA A 53 0.09 7.12 -8.43
CA ALA A 53 -1.17 7.68 -8.90
C ALA A 53 -1.20 9.18 -8.63
N ARG A 54 -1.71 9.94 -9.60
CA ARG A 54 -1.93 11.38 -9.45
C ARG A 54 -3.39 11.62 -9.07
N LEU A 55 -3.60 12.26 -7.92
CA LEU A 55 -4.92 12.66 -7.46
C LEU A 55 -5.39 13.93 -8.19
N PRO A 56 -6.72 14.20 -8.23
CA PRO A 56 -7.26 15.40 -8.88
C PRO A 56 -6.72 16.72 -8.33
N ASP A 57 -6.34 16.74 -7.05
CA ASP A 57 -5.71 17.87 -6.37
C ASP A 57 -4.20 18.03 -6.68
N GLY A 58 -3.67 17.20 -7.57
CA GLY A 58 -2.27 17.24 -8.01
C GLY A 58 -1.30 16.48 -7.11
N ARG A 59 -1.73 15.92 -5.97
CA ARG A 59 -0.86 15.09 -5.13
C ARG A 59 -0.49 13.78 -5.81
N ILE A 60 0.72 13.31 -5.54
CA ILE A 60 1.19 11.99 -5.97
C ILE A 60 1.15 11.04 -4.78
N VAL A 61 0.46 9.92 -4.94
CA VAL A 61 0.32 8.89 -3.91
C VAL A 61 0.71 7.53 -4.47
N ARG A 62 0.95 6.56 -3.59
CA ARG A 62 1.07 5.16 -4.00
C ARG A 62 -0.25 4.71 -4.61
N ALA A 63 -0.20 4.09 -5.78
CA ALA A 63 -1.37 3.46 -6.36
C ALA A 63 -1.75 2.25 -5.50
N ASN A 64 -2.98 2.23 -4.97
CA ASN A 64 -3.52 1.04 -4.31
C ASN A 64 -3.68 -0.05 -5.37
N GLY A 65 -2.82 -1.05 -5.33
CA GLY A 65 -2.85 -2.18 -6.26
C GLY A 65 -4.13 -3.00 -6.10
N ARG A 66 -5.16 -2.68 -6.89
CA ARG A 66 -5.88 -3.76 -7.57
C ARG A 66 -4.91 -4.24 -8.64
N ASN A 67 -4.13 -5.24 -8.29
CA ASN A 67 -3.16 -5.86 -9.16
C ASN A 67 -3.92 -6.32 -10.42
N GLY A 68 -3.66 -5.64 -11.54
CA GLY A 68 -4.29 -5.94 -12.83
C GLY A 68 -3.70 -7.23 -13.39
N ASN A 69 -4.22 -8.36 -12.94
CA ASN A 69 -4.13 -9.62 -13.65
C ASN A 69 -5.54 -10.23 -13.71
N ASN A 70 -5.96 -10.54 -14.93
CA ASN A 70 -7.17 -11.26 -15.36
C ASN A 70 -8.43 -10.42 -15.65
N GLN A 71 -8.56 -10.08 -16.93
CA GLN A 71 -9.60 -10.60 -17.82
C GLN A 71 -11.06 -10.48 -17.35
N ARG A 72 -11.82 -9.65 -18.07
CA ARG A 72 -13.24 -9.81 -18.46
C ARG A 72 -14.10 -10.63 -17.48
N GLY A 73 -14.82 -9.94 -16.61
CA GLY A 73 -15.93 -10.52 -15.85
C GLY A 73 -16.69 -9.42 -15.13
N GLY A 74 -17.93 -9.16 -15.56
CA GLY A 74 -18.77 -8.11 -15.01
C GLY A 74 -19.07 -8.30 -13.53
N GLY A 75 -19.28 -7.18 -12.84
CA GLY A 75 -19.72 -7.16 -11.46
C GLY A 75 -20.15 -5.75 -11.07
N ASN A 76 -21.45 -5.48 -11.16
CA ASN A 76 -22.08 -4.31 -10.55
C ASN A 76 -21.80 -4.33 -9.05
N GLY A 77 -20.91 -3.45 -8.58
CA GLY A 77 -20.63 -3.26 -7.17
C GLY A 77 -21.00 -1.85 -6.75
N ASN A 78 -22.24 -1.67 -6.28
CA ASN A 78 -22.66 -0.48 -5.53
C ASN A 78 -21.76 -0.33 -4.30
N GLY A 79 -20.84 0.63 -4.34
CA GLY A 79 -19.99 1.00 -3.22
C GLY A 79 -20.60 2.17 -2.47
N ASN A 80 -21.38 1.87 -1.44
CA ASN A 80 -22.01 2.83 -0.55
C ASN A 80 -21.01 3.83 0.04
N ASN A 81 -21.44 5.11 0.08
CA ASN A 81 -20.85 6.16 0.90
C ASN A 81 -20.74 5.69 2.36
N GLY A 82 -19.52 5.58 2.88
CA GLY A 82 -19.24 5.28 4.28
C GLY A 82 -18.24 6.29 4.84
N ASN A 83 -18.75 7.44 5.28
CA ASN A 83 -18.05 8.29 6.24
C ASN A 83 -17.85 7.46 7.52
N GLY A 84 -16.61 7.12 7.85
CA GLY A 84 -16.27 6.33 9.04
C GLY A 84 -15.08 6.94 9.76
N ASN A 85 -15.38 7.83 10.71
CA ASN A 85 -14.42 8.30 11.69
C ASN A 85 -13.82 7.10 12.44
N GLY A 86 -12.50 7.10 12.58
CA GLY A 86 -11.77 6.11 13.33
C GLY A 86 -12.20 6.08 14.80
N ASN A 87 -12.41 4.87 15.32
CA ASN A 87 -12.10 4.44 16.69
C ASN A 87 -12.53 2.97 16.82
N GLY A 88 -11.59 2.09 17.17
CA GLY A 88 -11.91 0.68 17.38
C GLY A 88 -10.69 -0.16 17.73
N ASN A 89 -10.27 -0.11 18.99
CA ASN A 89 -9.51 -1.18 19.62
C ASN A 89 -10.34 -2.46 19.61
N GLY A 90 -9.78 -3.61 19.20
CA GLY A 90 -10.49 -4.89 19.25
C GLY A 90 -9.60 -6.05 18.87
N GLY A 91 -9.02 -6.71 19.88
CA GLY A 91 -8.40 -8.02 19.71
C GLY A 91 -9.42 -9.10 19.38
N GLY A 92 -8.94 -10.23 18.87
CA GLY A 92 -9.77 -11.42 18.65
C GLY A 92 -9.05 -12.50 17.86
N ASN A 93 -8.49 -13.47 18.58
CA ASN A 93 -8.26 -14.82 18.05
C ASN A 93 -9.62 -15.47 17.75
N GLY A 94 -9.76 -16.16 16.63
CA GLY A 94 -10.98 -16.92 16.33
C GLY A 94 -10.86 -17.75 15.07
N GLY A 95 -10.61 -19.05 15.25
CA GLY A 95 -10.72 -20.06 14.20
C GLY A 95 -12.16 -20.49 13.91
N GLY A 96 -12.30 -21.39 12.93
CA GLY A 96 -13.55 -22.01 12.48
C GLY A 96 -14.03 -21.40 11.16
N GLY A 97 -14.44 -22.14 10.13
CA GLY A 97 -14.76 -23.56 9.99
C GLY A 97 -15.83 -23.66 8.90
N GLY A 98 -15.63 -24.52 7.90
CA GLY A 98 -16.63 -25.10 6.99
C GLY A 98 -17.52 -24.19 6.13
N ASN A 99 -17.73 -24.54 4.86
CA ASN A 99 -19.07 -24.91 4.35
C ASN A 99 -19.04 -25.41 2.89
N GLY A 100 -19.88 -26.41 2.65
CA GLY A 100 -19.86 -27.31 1.51
C GLY A 100 -20.30 -26.70 0.19
N GLY A 101 -19.61 -27.10 -0.88
CA GLY A 101 -19.99 -26.82 -2.25
C GLY A 101 -20.93 -27.90 -2.78
N GLY A 102 -22.22 -27.60 -2.82
CA GLY A 102 -23.18 -28.29 -3.67
C GLY A 102 -23.60 -27.35 -4.79
N ASN A 103 -23.52 -27.82 -6.04
CA ASN A 103 -24.32 -27.26 -7.14
C ASN A 103 -24.58 -28.36 -8.18
N GLY A 104 -25.78 -28.93 -8.11
CA GLY A 104 -26.35 -29.74 -9.17
C GLY A 104 -26.72 -28.87 -10.37
N LYS A 105 -26.48 -29.38 -11.57
CA LYS A 105 -27.03 -28.82 -12.81
C LYS A 105 -28.22 -29.68 -13.22
N LYS A 106 -29.38 -29.04 -13.39
CA LYS A 106 -30.51 -29.57 -14.17
C LYS A 106 -30.30 -29.23 -15.64
#